data_AF-A0AAV0Z9Z7-F1
#
_entry.id   AF-A0AAV0Z9Z7-F1
#
_cell.length_a   1.000
_cell.length_b   1.000
_cell.length_c   1.000
_cell.angle_alpha   90.00
_cell.angle_beta   90.00
_cell.angle_gamma   90.00
#
_symmetry.space_group_name_H-M   'P 1'
#
loop_
_entity.id
_entity.type
_entity.pdbx_description
1 polymer ?
#
loop_
_entity_poly.entity_id
_entity_poly.type
_entity_poly.pdbx_seq_one_letter_code
_entity_poly.pdbx_strand_id
1 'polypeptide(L)'
;MPLSRIGAAFRSSKHNECFVFVDDKYVVLNYAPGGRKDRILKGPQHIVAGFPVLARTPFENGINCAFETQHNEAYIFSGNHCARIDYAPHSTHHAKIHRGPTKITNVFTCLRGTAFEHGIDAAIRTLNTRVLLFKGDAYALMDYHTDSIHANHYIRTGFKTLVGTVFENGIDAAFKSDKNDEAYIFKQQYYACVNIDQGHPIGGHLLGGRVKRIHDDWNALRGIMQFH
;
A
#
# COMPACT_ATOMS: atom_id res chain seq x y z
N MET A 1 -4.01 15.34 19.65
CA MET A 1 -4.81 14.47 18.77
C MET A 1 -3.87 13.79 17.78
N PRO A 2 -3.97 12.49 17.50
CA PRO A 2 -3.09 11.85 16.54
C PRO A 2 -3.49 12.23 15.10
N LEU A 3 -2.50 12.64 14.32
CA LEU A 3 -2.55 12.74 12.86
C LEU A 3 -3.26 11.53 12.23
N SER A 4 -4.24 11.77 11.34
CA SER A 4 -4.74 10.72 10.44
C SER A 4 -3.60 10.23 9.55
N ARG A 5 -3.34 8.92 9.59
CA ARG A 5 -2.25 8.27 8.85
C ARG A 5 -2.78 7.66 7.56
N ILE A 6 -1.95 7.60 6.53
CA ILE A 6 -2.26 6.81 5.35
C ILE A 6 -2.25 5.34 5.76
N GLY A 7 -3.42 4.70 5.73
CA GLY A 7 -3.59 3.31 6.11
C GLY A 7 -3.23 2.34 4.98
N ALA A 8 -3.45 2.72 3.72
CA ALA A 8 -3.07 1.88 2.59
C ALA A 8 -2.90 2.70 1.32
N ALA A 9 -2.16 2.16 0.36
CA ALA A 9 -2.15 2.66 -1.00
C ALA A 9 -1.95 1.51 -1.98
N PHE A 10 -2.42 1.68 -3.22
CA PHE A 10 -2.03 0.80 -4.31
C PHE A 10 -2.06 1.55 -5.65
N ARG A 11 -1.28 1.07 -6.62
CA ARG A 11 -1.20 1.66 -7.96
C ARG A 11 -2.40 1.23 -8.80
N SER A 12 -3.06 2.18 -9.47
CA SER A 12 -4.11 1.89 -10.44
C SER A 12 -3.51 1.32 -11.73
N SER A 13 -4.29 0.59 -12.50
CA SER A 13 -3.96 0.21 -13.88
C SER A 13 -3.94 1.41 -14.83
N LYS A 14 -4.55 2.53 -14.42
CA LYS A 14 -4.47 3.81 -15.14
C LYS A 14 -3.15 4.51 -14.82
N HIS A 15 -2.52 5.01 -15.88
CA HIS A 15 -1.19 5.59 -15.79
C HIS A 15 -1.12 6.79 -14.82
N ASN A 16 -0.14 6.74 -13.92
CA ASN A 16 0.16 7.70 -12.87
C ASN A 16 -0.97 7.89 -11.86
N GLU A 17 -1.92 6.96 -11.77
CA GLU A 17 -2.99 7.00 -10.77
C GLU A 17 -2.70 6.04 -9.61
N CYS A 18 -3.02 6.48 -8.40
CA CYS A 18 -3.02 5.60 -7.23
C CYS A 18 -4.23 5.85 -6.34
N PHE A 19 -4.64 4.80 -5.65
CA PHE A 19 -5.62 4.86 -4.58
C PHE A 19 -4.88 5.04 -3.26
N VAL A 20 -5.37 5.93 -2.41
CA VAL A 20 -4.83 6.19 -1.07
C VAL A 20 -6.00 6.16 -0.08
N PHE A 21 -5.86 5.35 0.97
CA PHE A 21 -6.87 5.14 2.00
C PHE A 21 -6.40 5.77 3.32
N VAL A 22 -7.30 6.51 3.96
CA VAL A 22 -7.09 7.18 5.24
C VAL A 22 -8.37 6.97 6.04
N ASP A 23 -8.26 6.26 7.16
CA ASP A 23 -9.42 5.84 7.97
C ASP A 23 -10.49 5.17 7.08
N ASP A 24 -11.75 5.62 7.16
CA ASP A 24 -12.87 5.11 6.38
C ASP A 24 -13.05 5.80 5.01
N LYS A 25 -12.07 6.59 4.58
CA LYS A 25 -12.10 7.37 3.34
C LYS A 25 -10.98 6.99 2.38
N TYR A 26 -11.16 7.37 1.13
CA TYR A 26 -10.10 7.28 0.14
C TYR A 26 -10.12 8.42 -0.87
N VAL A 27 -8.98 8.59 -1.53
CA VAL A 27 -8.83 9.42 -2.72
C VAL A 27 -8.21 8.61 -3.86
N VAL A 28 -8.53 8.99 -5.09
CA VAL A 28 -7.75 8.64 -6.26
C VAL A 28 -7.04 9.90 -6.70
N LEU A 29 -5.73 9.83 -6.89
CA LEU A 29 -4.94 10.98 -7.30
C LEU A 29 -4.00 10.62 -8.44
N ASN A 30 -3.58 11.63 -9.18
CA ASN A 30 -2.46 11.50 -10.10
C ASN A 30 -1.17 11.87 -9.36
N TYR A 31 -0.24 10.92 -9.22
CA TYR A 31 0.98 11.12 -8.43
C TYR A 31 2.18 11.57 -9.28
N ALA A 32 1.98 11.85 -10.58
CA ALA A 32 2.94 12.45 -11.51
C ALA A 32 4.41 12.24 -11.11
N PRO A 33 4.99 11.05 -11.31
CA PRO A 33 6.29 10.72 -10.74
C PRO A 33 7.41 11.64 -11.25
N GLY A 34 8.12 12.30 -10.33
CA GLY A 34 9.09 13.36 -10.61
C GLY A 34 8.51 14.78 -10.71
N GLY A 35 7.17 14.92 -10.73
CA GLY A 35 6.45 16.18 -10.68
C GLY A 35 5.72 16.42 -9.35
N ARG A 36 4.93 17.50 -9.33
CA ARG A 36 4.04 17.86 -8.21
C ARG A 36 2.86 16.90 -8.13
N LYS A 37 2.44 16.54 -6.91
CA LYS A 37 1.38 15.56 -6.65
C LYS A 37 0.16 16.26 -6.07
N ASP A 38 -0.43 17.12 -6.88
CA ASP A 38 -1.48 18.08 -6.49
C ASP A 38 -2.87 17.74 -7.05
N ARG A 39 -2.97 16.81 -8.02
CA ARG A 39 -4.23 16.52 -8.70
C ARG A 39 -4.99 15.34 -8.09
N ILE A 40 -6.04 15.65 -7.33
CA ILE A 40 -7.08 14.68 -6.96
C ILE A 40 -7.98 14.41 -8.17
N LEU A 41 -8.19 13.14 -8.49
CA LEU A 41 -9.08 12.68 -9.56
C LEU A 41 -10.45 12.26 -9.01
N LYS A 42 -10.49 11.75 -7.77
CA LYS A 42 -11.71 11.33 -7.09
C LYS A 42 -11.55 11.43 -5.58
N GLY A 43 -12.63 11.77 -4.88
CA GLY A 43 -12.66 11.89 -3.42
C GLY A 43 -12.16 13.25 -2.91
N PRO A 44 -11.96 13.40 -1.59
CA PRO A 44 -12.10 12.37 -0.56
C PRO A 44 -13.55 11.89 -0.43
N GLN A 45 -13.76 10.58 -0.34
CA GLN A 45 -15.08 9.99 -0.14
C GLN A 45 -15.00 8.74 0.73
N HIS A 46 -16.08 8.43 1.44
CA HIS A 46 -16.18 7.20 2.24
C HIS A 46 -15.99 5.96 1.36
N ILE A 47 -15.31 4.94 1.90
CA ILE A 47 -15.03 3.68 1.20
C ILE A 47 -16.33 3.07 0.68
N VAL A 48 -17.35 2.93 1.52
CA VAL A 48 -18.63 2.31 1.13
C VAL A 48 -19.44 3.13 0.12
N ALA A 49 -19.24 4.45 0.05
CA ALA A 49 -19.86 5.28 -0.99
C ALA A 49 -19.20 5.05 -2.35
N GLY A 50 -17.87 4.84 -2.35
CA GLY A 50 -17.13 4.56 -3.58
C GLY A 50 -17.16 3.09 -4.01
N PHE A 51 -17.21 2.17 -3.06
CA PHE A 51 -17.18 0.73 -3.25
C PHE A 51 -18.34 0.10 -2.47
N PRO A 52 -19.60 0.20 -2.96
CA PRO A 52 -20.75 -0.33 -2.23
C PRO A 52 -20.65 -1.82 -1.91
N VAL A 53 -19.90 -2.58 -2.72
CA VAL A 53 -19.60 -4.00 -2.49
C VAL A 53 -18.83 -4.26 -1.18
N LEU A 54 -18.18 -3.25 -0.59
CA LEU A 54 -17.45 -3.34 0.66
C LEU A 54 -18.29 -3.01 1.90
N ALA A 55 -19.57 -2.62 1.76
CA ALA A 55 -20.44 -2.37 2.90
C ALA A 55 -20.68 -3.66 3.72
N ARG A 56 -20.70 -3.54 5.06
CA ARG A 56 -20.86 -4.68 5.99
C ARG A 56 -19.75 -5.72 5.87
N THR A 57 -18.56 -5.30 5.46
CA THR A 57 -17.34 -6.12 5.42
C THR A 57 -16.30 -5.52 6.37
N PRO A 58 -15.23 -6.25 6.73
CA PRO A 58 -14.13 -5.69 7.52
C PRO A 58 -13.47 -4.43 6.93
N PHE A 59 -13.69 -4.14 5.64
CA PHE A 59 -13.10 -3.02 4.93
C PHE A 59 -13.93 -1.73 5.01
N GLU A 60 -15.16 -1.79 5.55
CA GLU A 60 -16.09 -0.66 5.50
C GLU A 60 -15.59 0.59 6.25
N ASN A 61 -14.87 0.37 7.35
CA ASN A 61 -14.32 1.42 8.22
C ASN A 61 -12.82 1.67 7.96
N GLY A 62 -12.24 1.02 6.96
CA GLY A 62 -10.85 1.24 6.60
C GLY A 62 -10.15 0.05 5.97
N ILE A 63 -9.10 0.37 5.22
CA ILE A 63 -8.18 -0.58 4.60
C ILE A 63 -6.78 -0.24 5.15
N ASN A 64 -6.12 -1.21 5.78
CA ASN A 64 -4.83 -1.04 6.46
C ASN A 64 -3.63 -1.53 5.64
N CYS A 65 -3.87 -2.18 4.50
CA CYS A 65 -2.84 -2.50 3.53
C CYS A 65 -3.53 -2.82 2.20
N ALA A 66 -2.86 -2.56 1.09
CA ALA A 66 -3.30 -2.97 -0.23
C ALA A 66 -2.10 -3.12 -1.17
N PHE A 67 -2.28 -3.91 -2.23
CA PHE A 67 -1.37 -3.92 -3.38
C PHE A 67 -2.12 -4.34 -4.64
N GLU A 68 -1.70 -3.81 -5.79
CA GLU A 68 -2.26 -4.18 -7.08
C GLU A 68 -1.66 -5.48 -7.61
N THR A 69 -2.44 -6.23 -8.41
CA THR A 69 -1.99 -7.45 -9.09
C THR A 69 -1.89 -7.22 -10.59
N GLN A 70 -2.67 -7.94 -11.39
CA GLN A 70 -2.77 -7.78 -12.84
C GLN A 70 -4.11 -7.16 -13.19
N HIS A 71 -4.19 -6.49 -14.34
CA HIS A 71 -5.40 -5.83 -14.80
C HIS A 71 -5.93 -4.81 -13.77
N ASN A 72 -7.23 -4.86 -13.47
CA ASN A 72 -7.91 -4.00 -12.51
C ASN A 72 -8.08 -4.67 -11.15
N GLU A 73 -7.22 -5.64 -10.81
CA GLU A 73 -7.31 -6.36 -9.55
C GLU A 73 -6.34 -5.83 -8.49
N ALA A 74 -6.79 -5.90 -7.24
CA ALA A 74 -5.97 -5.61 -6.07
C ALA A 74 -6.34 -6.52 -4.90
N TYR A 75 -5.38 -6.79 -4.02
CA TYR A 75 -5.67 -7.29 -2.69
C TYR A 75 -5.80 -6.13 -1.71
N ILE A 76 -6.82 -6.19 -0.85
CA ILE A 76 -7.05 -5.24 0.24
C ILE A 76 -7.10 -6.00 1.56
N PHE A 77 -6.64 -5.34 2.63
CA PHE A 77 -6.49 -5.91 3.96
C PHE A 77 -7.08 -5.00 5.04
N SER A 78 -7.71 -5.60 6.05
CA SER A 78 -8.17 -4.92 7.26
C SER A 78 -8.03 -5.88 8.44
N GLY A 79 -7.17 -5.53 9.41
CA GLY A 79 -6.71 -6.46 10.44
C GLY A 79 -6.22 -7.79 9.85
N ASN A 80 -6.78 -8.91 10.32
CA ASN A 80 -6.45 -10.25 9.83
C ASN A 80 -7.30 -10.73 8.64
N HIS A 81 -8.09 -9.86 8.01
CA HIS A 81 -8.92 -10.19 6.85
C HIS A 81 -8.35 -9.62 5.56
N CYS A 82 -8.57 -10.31 4.45
CA CYS A 82 -8.24 -9.84 3.13
C CYS A 82 -9.29 -10.23 2.08
N ALA A 83 -9.30 -9.51 0.97
CA ALA A 83 -10.10 -9.80 -0.20
C ALA A 83 -9.32 -9.45 -1.47
N ARG A 84 -9.58 -10.21 -2.56
CA ARG A 84 -9.18 -9.82 -3.91
C ARG A 84 -10.37 -9.16 -4.59
N ILE A 85 -10.18 -7.93 -5.07
CA ILE A 85 -11.22 -7.14 -5.72
C ILE A 85 -10.82 -6.84 -7.16
N ASP A 86 -11.81 -6.72 -8.05
CA ASP A 86 -11.71 -5.84 -9.22
C ASP A 86 -12.18 -4.45 -8.77
N TYR A 87 -11.29 -3.47 -8.81
CA TYR A 87 -11.57 -2.12 -8.32
C TYR A 87 -12.25 -1.20 -9.35
N ALA A 88 -12.48 -1.67 -10.59
CA ALA A 88 -13.21 -0.96 -11.64
C ALA A 88 -12.79 0.53 -11.79
N PRO A 89 -11.58 0.85 -12.29
CA PRO A 89 -10.98 2.19 -12.20
C PRO A 89 -11.75 3.31 -12.92
N HIS A 90 -12.68 2.98 -13.82
CA HIS A 90 -13.57 3.97 -14.44
C HIS A 90 -14.75 4.35 -13.54
N SER A 91 -15.24 3.40 -12.74
CA SER A 91 -16.30 3.60 -11.77
C SER A 91 -16.21 2.52 -10.69
N THR A 92 -15.61 2.88 -9.56
CA THR A 92 -15.45 2.01 -8.39
C THR A 92 -16.78 1.49 -7.85
N HIS A 93 -17.91 2.12 -8.21
CA HIS A 93 -19.24 1.65 -7.85
C HIS A 93 -19.54 0.26 -8.46
N HIS A 94 -18.90 -0.09 -9.58
CA HIS A 94 -19.03 -1.40 -10.23
C HIS A 94 -17.95 -2.40 -9.78
N ALA A 95 -17.17 -2.07 -8.74
CA ALA A 95 -16.19 -2.98 -8.18
C ALA A 95 -16.83 -4.28 -7.70
N LYS A 96 -16.05 -5.36 -7.75
CA LYS A 96 -16.49 -6.71 -7.36
C LYS A 96 -15.48 -7.34 -6.43
N ILE A 97 -15.95 -8.10 -5.46
CA ILE A 97 -15.10 -9.01 -4.68
C ILE A 97 -15.00 -10.32 -5.46
N HIS A 98 -13.81 -10.67 -5.92
CA HIS A 98 -13.54 -11.95 -6.59
C HIS A 98 -13.18 -13.06 -5.61
N ARG A 99 -12.61 -12.73 -4.45
CA ARG A 99 -12.25 -13.68 -3.40
C ARG A 99 -12.31 -13.01 -2.02
N GLY A 100 -12.83 -13.70 -1.01
CA GLY A 100 -13.00 -13.17 0.35
C GLY A 100 -14.32 -12.40 0.51
N PRO A 101 -14.49 -11.62 1.60
CA PRO A 101 -13.54 -11.40 2.69
C PRO A 101 -13.26 -12.69 3.47
N THR A 102 -12.01 -12.98 3.79
CA THR A 102 -11.63 -14.13 4.62
C THR A 102 -10.30 -13.87 5.32
N LYS A 103 -9.88 -14.74 6.23
CA LYS A 103 -8.59 -14.59 6.94
C LYS A 103 -7.43 -14.59 5.94
N ILE A 104 -6.39 -13.80 6.25
CA ILE A 104 -5.14 -13.76 5.46
C ILE A 104 -4.60 -15.17 5.19
N THR A 105 -4.54 -16.02 6.21
CA THR A 105 -4.00 -17.39 6.13
C THR A 105 -4.88 -18.40 5.40
N ASN A 106 -6.11 -18.03 5.02
CA ASN A 106 -6.94 -18.82 4.10
C ASN A 106 -6.64 -18.49 2.63
N VAL A 107 -6.10 -17.29 2.36
CA VAL A 107 -5.71 -16.85 1.02
C VAL A 107 -4.24 -17.15 0.75
N PHE A 108 -3.39 -16.85 1.72
CA PHE A 108 -1.94 -17.00 1.68
C PHE A 108 -1.51 -17.92 2.82
N THR A 109 -1.48 -19.23 2.57
CA THR A 109 -1.18 -20.24 3.58
C THR A 109 0.27 -20.15 4.06
N CYS A 110 1.18 -19.66 3.21
CA CYS A 110 2.58 -19.44 3.59
C CYS A 110 2.78 -18.39 4.69
N LEU A 111 1.79 -17.54 4.96
CA LEU A 111 1.86 -16.53 6.03
C LEU A 111 1.46 -17.08 7.41
N ARG A 112 1.01 -18.33 7.52
CA ARG A 112 0.62 -18.95 8.79
C ARG A 112 1.82 -19.10 9.74
N GLY A 113 1.65 -18.71 11.00
CA GLY A 113 2.70 -18.73 12.01
C GLY A 113 3.75 -17.62 11.84
N THR A 114 3.57 -16.72 10.88
CA THR A 114 4.46 -15.57 10.67
C THR A 114 3.89 -14.30 11.31
N ALA A 115 4.69 -13.24 11.41
CA ALA A 115 4.23 -11.94 11.89
C ALA A 115 3.06 -11.36 11.06
N PHE A 116 2.88 -11.81 9.81
CA PHE A 116 1.88 -11.31 8.86
C PHE A 116 0.49 -11.95 9.03
N GLU A 117 0.37 -13.03 9.81
CA GLU A 117 -0.89 -13.79 9.95
C GLU A 117 -2.06 -12.92 10.44
N HIS A 118 -1.78 -11.97 11.34
CA HIS A 118 -2.79 -11.15 12.00
C HIS A 118 -2.90 -9.73 11.43
N GLY A 119 -2.15 -9.42 10.38
CA GLY A 119 -2.19 -8.13 9.70
C GLY A 119 -0.88 -7.79 9.01
N ILE A 120 -1.00 -6.91 8.02
CA ILE A 120 0.10 -6.42 7.19
C ILE A 120 0.00 -4.90 7.23
N ASP A 121 1.12 -4.22 7.47
CA ASP A 121 1.13 -2.76 7.61
C ASP A 121 1.24 -2.08 6.24
N ALA A 122 2.04 -2.64 5.32
CA ALA A 122 2.14 -2.12 3.95
C ALA A 122 2.54 -3.21 2.97
N ALA A 123 2.29 -2.98 1.68
CA ALA A 123 2.72 -3.88 0.63
C ALA A 123 3.20 -3.11 -0.62
N ILE A 124 4.20 -3.66 -1.30
CA ILE A 124 4.71 -3.13 -2.57
C ILE A 124 4.76 -4.24 -3.58
N ARG A 125 4.04 -4.07 -4.68
CA ARG A 125 4.15 -4.94 -5.84
C ARG A 125 5.52 -4.79 -6.50
N THR A 126 6.23 -5.89 -6.77
CA THR A 126 7.55 -5.84 -7.43
C THR A 126 7.48 -6.37 -8.86
N LEU A 127 8.30 -7.35 -9.23
CA LEU A 127 8.25 -8.03 -10.54
C LEU A 127 7.31 -9.23 -10.51
N ASN A 128 6.77 -9.59 -11.68
CA ASN A 128 6.06 -10.85 -11.98
C ASN A 128 4.86 -11.20 -11.11
N THR A 129 5.03 -11.81 -9.95
CA THR A 129 3.99 -12.18 -8.97
C THR A 129 4.48 -11.97 -7.54
N ARG A 130 5.61 -11.25 -7.39
CA ARG A 130 6.24 -10.96 -6.10
C ARG A 130 5.74 -9.66 -5.49
N VAL A 131 5.63 -9.66 -4.16
CA VAL A 131 5.17 -8.55 -3.34
C VAL A 131 6.04 -8.50 -2.09
N LEU A 132 6.54 -7.32 -1.76
CA LEU A 132 7.12 -7.04 -0.45
C LEU A 132 5.99 -6.76 0.52
N LEU A 133 5.89 -7.51 1.61
CA LEU A 133 4.95 -7.30 2.71
C LEU A 133 5.71 -6.76 3.91
N PHE A 134 5.22 -5.71 4.54
CA PHE A 134 5.85 -5.08 5.70
C PHE A 134 4.98 -5.25 6.94
N LYS A 135 5.63 -5.57 8.07
CA LYS A 135 4.98 -5.70 9.38
C LYS A 135 5.96 -5.38 10.50
N GLY A 136 5.70 -4.32 11.25
CA GLY A 136 6.64 -3.83 12.25
C GLY A 136 7.98 -3.48 11.61
N ASP A 137 9.09 -3.91 12.21
CA ASP A 137 10.45 -3.73 11.68
C ASP A 137 10.87 -4.84 10.69
N ALA A 138 9.97 -5.74 10.30
CA ALA A 138 10.22 -6.84 9.38
C ALA A 138 9.52 -6.65 8.03
N TYR A 139 10.06 -7.32 7.01
CA TYR A 139 9.40 -7.49 5.72
C TYR A 139 9.67 -8.88 5.13
N ALA A 140 8.75 -9.33 4.28
CA ALA A 140 8.88 -10.56 3.52
C ALA A 140 8.71 -10.31 2.02
N LEU A 141 9.47 -11.03 1.21
CA LEU A 141 9.25 -11.12 -0.24
C LEU A 141 8.41 -12.36 -0.51
N MET A 142 7.12 -12.17 -0.76
CA MET A 142 6.15 -13.23 -1.02
C MET A 142 5.81 -13.30 -2.51
N ASP A 143 5.56 -14.48 -3.04
CA ASP A 143 4.91 -14.67 -4.34
C ASP A 143 3.43 -15.04 -4.12
N TYR A 144 2.51 -14.16 -4.53
CA TYR A 144 1.07 -14.33 -4.28
C TYR A 144 0.39 -15.33 -5.21
N HIS A 145 1.08 -15.80 -6.24
CA HIS A 145 0.55 -16.80 -7.17
C HIS A 145 0.90 -18.21 -6.72
N THR A 146 2.16 -18.43 -6.34
CA THR A 146 2.66 -19.71 -5.83
C THR A 146 2.43 -19.91 -4.34
N ASP A 147 1.96 -18.87 -3.64
CA ASP A 147 1.74 -18.88 -2.18
C ASP A 147 3.00 -19.29 -1.42
N SER A 148 4.11 -18.58 -1.66
CA SER A 148 5.41 -18.88 -1.08
C SER A 148 6.17 -17.64 -0.61
N ILE A 149 6.99 -17.79 0.45
CA ILE A 149 7.90 -16.76 0.93
C ILE A 149 9.31 -17.04 0.41
N HIS A 150 9.87 -16.11 -0.35
CA HIS A 150 11.23 -16.19 -0.88
C HIS A 150 12.28 -15.59 0.06
N ALA A 151 11.90 -14.63 0.89
CA ALA A 151 12.78 -14.00 1.86
C ALA A 151 11.98 -13.40 3.02
N ASN A 152 12.61 -13.32 4.18
CA ASN A 152 12.09 -12.65 5.37
C ASN A 152 13.26 -12.03 6.13
N HIS A 153 13.23 -10.70 6.28
CA HIS A 153 14.33 -9.92 6.84
C HIS A 153 13.81 -8.76 7.66
N TYR A 154 14.66 -8.21 8.52
CA TYR A 154 14.42 -6.89 9.11
C TYR A 154 14.65 -5.79 8.07
N ILE A 155 13.84 -4.73 8.11
CA ILE A 155 13.94 -3.55 7.23
C ILE A 155 15.36 -2.98 7.29
N ARG A 156 15.94 -2.88 8.49
CA ARG A 156 17.31 -2.39 8.70
C ARG A 156 18.39 -3.16 7.94
N THR A 157 18.15 -4.45 7.67
CA THR A 157 19.10 -5.34 6.98
C THR A 157 18.90 -5.26 5.46
N GLY A 158 17.63 -5.24 5.02
CA GLY A 158 17.24 -5.23 3.61
C GLY A 158 17.35 -3.88 2.91
N PHE A 159 17.01 -2.81 3.63
CA PHE A 159 16.93 -1.44 3.17
C PHE A 159 17.88 -0.58 4.01
N LYS A 160 19.19 -0.78 3.85
CA LYS A 160 20.23 -0.11 4.67
C LYS A 160 20.10 1.41 4.70
N THR A 161 19.60 2.02 3.62
CA THR A 161 19.38 3.48 3.57
C THR A 161 18.22 3.98 4.43
N LEU A 162 17.35 3.09 4.93
CA LEU A 162 16.26 3.43 5.86
C LEU A 162 16.70 3.40 7.32
N VAL A 163 17.92 2.89 7.62
CA VAL A 163 18.47 2.90 8.98
C VAL A 163 18.64 4.33 9.49
N GLY A 164 18.21 4.60 10.72
CA GLY A 164 18.19 5.93 11.32
C GLY A 164 17.06 6.83 10.83
N THR A 165 16.22 6.36 9.90
CA THR A 165 15.03 7.08 9.45
C THR A 165 13.78 6.63 10.19
N VAL A 166 12.67 7.36 10.02
CA VAL A 166 11.37 6.97 10.57
C VAL A 166 10.92 5.57 10.09
N PHE A 167 11.39 5.11 8.93
CA PHE A 167 10.98 3.84 8.31
C PHE A 167 11.72 2.61 8.82
N GLU A 168 12.80 2.77 9.62
CA GLU A 168 13.59 1.63 10.12
C GLU A 168 12.72 0.61 10.87
N ASN A 169 11.71 1.12 11.59
CA ASN A 169 10.80 0.34 12.43
C ASN A 169 9.38 0.28 11.83
N GLY A 170 9.28 0.23 10.51
CA GLY A 170 8.05 -0.08 9.80
C GLY A 170 7.51 1.01 8.89
N ILE A 171 6.55 0.63 8.07
CA ILE A 171 5.95 1.44 7.01
C ILE A 171 4.43 1.34 7.17
N ASP A 172 3.74 2.49 7.17
CA ASP A 172 2.30 2.57 7.40
C ASP A 172 1.49 2.32 6.12
N ALA A 173 2.05 2.66 4.96
CA ALA A 173 1.48 2.35 3.65
C ALA A 173 2.57 2.43 2.57
N ALA A 174 2.36 1.74 1.45
CA ALA A 174 3.26 1.82 0.32
C ALA A 174 2.53 1.50 -0.99
N PHE A 175 3.10 1.91 -2.12
CA PHE A 175 2.67 1.44 -3.44
C PHE A 175 3.80 1.54 -4.47
N LYS A 176 3.74 0.71 -5.52
CA LYS A 176 4.68 0.73 -6.64
C LYS A 176 4.40 1.93 -7.56
N SER A 177 5.43 2.60 -8.04
CA SER A 177 5.33 3.62 -9.10
C SER A 177 5.20 2.97 -10.48
N ASP A 178 4.73 3.72 -11.47
CA ASP A 178 4.81 3.36 -12.89
C ASP A 178 6.22 3.52 -13.44
N LYS A 179 7.09 4.28 -12.75
CA LYS A 179 8.51 4.27 -13.05
C LYS A 179 9.12 2.96 -12.57
N ASN A 180 9.94 2.36 -13.43
CA ASN A 180 10.59 1.09 -13.15
C ASN A 180 11.36 1.14 -11.83
N ASP A 181 11.15 0.10 -11.03
CA ASP A 181 11.80 -0.12 -9.74
C ASP A 181 11.65 1.02 -8.72
N GLU A 182 10.70 1.94 -8.89
CA GLU A 182 10.39 2.95 -7.88
C GLU A 182 9.14 2.56 -7.07
N ALA A 183 9.16 2.86 -5.78
CA ALA A 183 7.99 2.76 -4.90
C ALA A 183 7.95 3.93 -3.92
N TYR A 184 6.75 4.29 -3.50
CA TYR A 184 6.54 5.28 -2.45
C TYR A 184 6.17 4.58 -1.15
N ILE A 185 6.84 4.95 -0.06
CA ILE A 185 6.56 4.47 1.29
C ILE A 185 6.14 5.65 2.17
N PHE A 186 5.18 5.40 3.06
CA PHE A 186 4.58 6.40 3.93
C PHE A 186 4.65 5.95 5.38
N LYS A 187 4.93 6.90 6.28
CA LYS A 187 4.89 6.69 7.72
C LYS A 187 4.57 7.99 8.41
N GLN A 188 3.48 8.02 9.16
CA GLN A 188 2.97 9.24 9.81
C GLN A 188 2.89 10.39 8.80
N GLN A 189 3.54 11.52 9.10
CA GLN A 189 3.59 12.71 8.23
C GLN A 189 4.70 12.67 7.17
N TYR A 190 5.45 11.57 7.08
CA TYR A 190 6.61 11.43 6.23
C TYR A 190 6.39 10.45 5.09
N TYR A 191 7.10 10.66 4.00
CA TYR A 191 7.19 9.71 2.90
C TYR A 191 8.60 9.68 2.33
N ALA A 192 8.91 8.61 1.60
CA ALA A 192 10.11 8.51 0.79
C ALA A 192 9.81 7.80 -0.54
N CYS A 193 10.66 8.05 -1.53
CA CYS A 193 10.74 7.22 -2.73
C CYS A 193 11.91 6.24 -2.55
N VAL A 194 11.68 4.96 -2.82
CA VAL A 194 12.69 3.91 -2.71
C VAL A 194 12.82 3.18 -4.03
N ASN A 195 14.04 2.75 -4.34
CA ASN A 195 14.26 1.74 -5.34
C ASN A 195 13.89 0.37 -4.74
N ILE A 196 13.21 -0.49 -5.50
CA ILE A 196 12.82 -1.85 -5.06
C ILE A 196 13.62 -2.97 -5.75
N ASP A 197 14.64 -2.60 -6.53
CA ASP A 197 15.65 -3.45 -7.16
C ASP A 197 15.07 -4.73 -7.75
N GLN A 198 14.03 -4.59 -8.60
CA GLN A 198 13.39 -5.72 -9.26
C GLN A 198 12.80 -6.77 -8.30
N GLY A 199 12.52 -6.40 -7.05
CA GLY A 199 12.10 -7.32 -6.01
C GLY A 199 13.23 -8.22 -5.52
N HIS A 200 14.48 -7.79 -5.65
CA HIS A 200 15.60 -8.41 -4.97
C HIS A 200 15.39 -8.30 -3.46
N PRO A 201 15.61 -9.38 -2.69
CA PRO A 201 15.29 -9.37 -1.27
C PRO A 201 16.16 -8.42 -0.46
N ILE A 202 17.28 -7.90 -0.98
CA ILE A 202 18.18 -6.95 -0.30
C ILE A 202 18.69 -5.95 -1.33
N GLY A 203 18.45 -4.65 -1.20
CA GLY A 203 18.96 -3.72 -2.22
C GLY A 203 18.17 -2.43 -2.41
N GLY A 204 17.05 -2.27 -1.72
CA GLY A 204 16.28 -1.04 -1.83
C GLY A 204 17.01 0.14 -1.18
N HIS A 205 17.18 1.20 -1.94
CA HIS A 205 17.81 2.44 -1.49
C HIS A 205 16.90 3.65 -1.69
N LEU A 206 17.03 4.64 -0.81
CA LEU A 206 16.32 5.92 -0.92
C LEU A 206 16.68 6.64 -2.23
N LEU A 207 15.68 6.92 -3.05
CA LEU A 207 15.82 7.73 -4.24
C LEU A 207 15.72 9.22 -3.87
N GLY A 208 16.70 10.00 -4.35
CA GLY A 208 16.85 11.41 -3.96
C GLY A 208 17.39 11.63 -2.55
N GLY A 209 17.82 10.57 -1.85
CA GLY A 209 18.65 10.63 -0.64
C GLY A 209 18.01 11.19 0.63
N ARG A 210 16.69 11.46 0.64
CA ARG A 210 16.04 12.05 1.83
C ARG A 210 14.60 11.60 2.03
N VAL A 211 14.22 11.49 3.30
CA VAL A 211 12.83 11.46 3.76
C VAL A 211 12.24 12.87 3.69
N LYS A 212 10.99 12.99 3.26
CA LYS A 212 10.28 14.26 3.09
C LYS A 212 8.97 14.26 3.85
N ARG A 213 8.41 15.44 4.13
CA ARG A 213 7.04 15.53 4.65
C ARG A 213 6.06 15.34 3.50
N ILE A 214 4.96 14.63 3.76
CA ILE A 214 3.92 14.39 2.75
C ILE A 214 3.39 15.72 2.21
N HIS A 215 3.13 16.69 3.08
CA HIS A 215 2.56 17.98 2.69
C HIS A 215 3.47 18.85 1.81
N ASP A 216 4.77 18.58 1.75
CA ASP A 216 5.69 19.38 0.92
C ASP A 216 5.49 19.07 -0.57
N ASP A 217 5.20 17.81 -0.90
CA ASP A 217 5.16 17.32 -2.29
C ASP A 217 3.78 16.76 -2.69
N TRP A 218 2.95 16.31 -1.74
CA TRP A 218 1.62 15.73 -1.94
C TRP A 218 0.51 16.68 -1.48
N ASN A 219 0.37 17.80 -2.17
CA ASN A 219 -0.67 18.78 -1.88
C ASN A 219 -2.08 18.17 -1.95
N ALA A 220 -2.30 17.19 -2.82
CA ALA A 220 -3.55 16.44 -2.93
C ALA A 220 -3.95 15.73 -1.63
N LEU A 221 -2.99 15.38 -0.77
CA LEU A 221 -3.25 14.65 0.48
C LEU A 221 -3.49 15.59 1.68
N ARG A 222 -3.27 16.91 1.54
CA ARG A 222 -3.51 17.89 2.62
C ARG A 222 -4.95 17.87 3.14
N GLY A 223 -5.93 17.74 2.25
CA GLY A 223 -7.35 17.83 2.61
C GLY A 223 -7.93 16.57 3.26
N ILE A 224 -7.30 15.41 3.07
CA ILE A 224 -7.74 14.13 3.63
C ILE A 224 -6.96 13.76 4.90
N MET A 225 -5.69 14.13 4.99
CA MET A 225 -4.91 13.99 6.23
C MET A 225 -5.10 15.25 7.08
N GLN A 226 -6.31 15.45 7.60
CA GLN A 226 -6.56 16.60 8.48
C GLN A 226 -5.89 16.37 9.84
N PHE A 227 -5.10 17.36 10.27
CA PHE A 227 -4.74 17.53 11.66
C PHE A 227 -5.98 18.08 12.37
N HIS A 228 -6.71 17.23 13.08
CA HIS A 228 -7.56 17.71 14.16
C HIS A 228 -6.74 17.73 15.45
#